data_AF-A0A661L4A4-F1
#
_entry.id   AF-A0A661L4A4-F1
#
_cell.length_a   1.000
_cell.length_b   1.000
_cell.length_c   1.000
_cell.angle_alpha   90.00
_cell.angle_beta   90.00
_cell.angle_gamma   90.00
#
_symmetry.space_group_name_H-M   'P 1'
#
loop_
_entity.id
_entity.type
_entity.pdbx_description
1 polymer ?
#
loop_
_entity_poly.entity_id
_entity_poly.type
_entity_poly.pdbx_seq_one_letter_code
_entity_poly.pdbx_strand_id
1 'polypeptide(L)'
;MPQEESLPTRWEILARERNSRVIMCNSPDTYVLADLAKAADRVMRALRNRFTTATEAIEVAQKVQEFYDIILSLHYLIDDLAAKYKIHYRPPRTVKRLLKAQEGGNGDGDRAKQDQEADDDLADIDKTRLS
;
A
#
# COMPACT_ATOMS: atom_id res chain seq x y z
N MET A 1 -12.60 26.26 29.64
CA MET A 1 -12.90 24.86 29.99
C MET A 1 -11.95 23.99 29.17
N PRO A 2 -10.98 23.30 29.77
CA PRO A 2 -10.17 22.35 29.01
C PRO A 2 -11.07 21.19 28.60
N GLN A 3 -11.04 20.82 27.32
CA GLN A 3 -11.74 19.64 26.84
C GLN A 3 -11.07 18.41 27.48
N GLU A 4 -11.81 17.65 28.29
CA GLU A 4 -11.39 16.31 28.68
C GLU A 4 -11.31 15.47 27.40
N GLU A 5 -10.09 15.23 26.92
CA GLU A 5 -9.86 14.25 25.87
C GLU A 5 -10.26 12.88 26.40
N SER A 6 -11.45 12.41 26.02
CA SER A 6 -11.91 11.06 26.35
C SER A 6 -10.91 10.06 25.77
N LEU A 7 -10.31 9.23 26.64
CA LEU A 7 -9.41 8.18 26.22
C LEU A 7 -10.11 7.27 25.18
N PRO A 8 -9.46 6.94 24.06
CA PRO A 8 -10.07 6.14 23.00
C PRO A 8 -10.42 4.74 23.52
N THR A 9 -11.58 4.26 23.10
CA THR A 9 -12.08 2.93 23.41
C THR A 9 -11.20 1.84 22.79
N ARG A 10 -11.30 0.61 23.33
CA ARG A 10 -10.55 -0.56 22.82
C ARG A 10 -10.77 -0.80 21.31
N TRP A 11 -11.99 -0.57 20.83
CA TRP A 11 -12.33 -0.74 19.41
C TRP A 11 -11.74 0.37 18.55
N GLU A 12 -11.69 1.60 19.04
CA GLU A 12 -11.03 2.71 18.36
C GLU A 12 -9.52 2.52 18.31
N ILE A 13 -8.91 1.98 19.37
CA ILE A 13 -7.49 1.60 19.37
C ILE A 13 -7.23 0.51 18.34
N LEU A 14 -8.06 -0.55 18.32
CA LEU A 14 -7.92 -1.63 17.33
C LEU A 14 -8.13 -1.13 15.90
N ALA A 15 -9.15 -0.31 15.63
CA ALA A 15 -9.41 0.25 14.31
C ALA A 15 -8.28 1.16 13.80
N ARG A 16 -7.50 1.76 14.71
CA ARG A 16 -6.28 2.53 14.37
C ARG A 16 -5.12 1.63 13.97
N GLU A 17 -5.09 0.36 14.39
CA GLU A 17 -4.04 -0.57 13.99
C GLU A 17 -4.13 -0.93 12.49
N ARG A 18 -3.00 -0.92 11.78
CA ARG A 18 -2.98 -1.31 10.35
C ARG A 18 -3.45 -2.76 10.12
N ASN A 19 -3.26 -3.63 11.11
CA ASN A 19 -3.54 -5.05 11.02
C ASN A 19 -5.04 -5.39 11.17
N SER A 20 -5.87 -4.46 11.63
CA SER A 20 -7.32 -4.65 11.79
C SER A 20 -8.12 -4.22 10.56
N ARG A 21 -7.47 -3.60 9.56
CA ARG A 21 -8.13 -3.12 8.35
C ARG A 21 -8.56 -4.30 7.48
N VAL A 22 -9.85 -4.36 7.15
CA VAL A 22 -10.39 -5.35 6.22
C VAL A 22 -10.09 -4.91 4.79
N ILE A 23 -9.42 -5.78 4.01
CA ILE A 23 -9.26 -5.60 2.57
C ILE A 23 -10.42 -6.33 1.90
N MET A 24 -11.30 -5.58 1.25
CA MET A 24 -12.42 -6.13 0.49
C MET A 24 -11.97 -6.45 -0.93
N CYS A 25 -12.11 -7.71 -1.33
CA CYS A 25 -11.91 -8.18 -2.70
C CYS A 25 -13.28 -8.58 -3.24
N ASN A 26 -13.78 -7.87 -4.25
CA ASN A 26 -15.13 -8.10 -4.78
C ASN A 26 -15.16 -9.11 -5.95
N SER A 27 -13.99 -9.55 -6.43
CA SER A 27 -13.86 -10.54 -7.51
C SER A 27 -13.12 -11.79 -7.02
N PRO A 28 -13.57 -13.01 -7.37
CA PRO A 28 -12.87 -14.27 -7.10
C PRO A 28 -11.38 -14.23 -7.45
N ASP A 29 -11.05 -13.66 -8.61
CA ASP A 29 -9.67 -13.58 -9.13
C ASP A 29 -8.75 -12.76 -8.21
N THR A 30 -9.33 -11.85 -7.43
CA THR A 30 -8.59 -10.95 -6.52
C THR A 30 -8.45 -11.48 -5.10
N TYR A 31 -9.21 -12.51 -4.69
CA TYR A 31 -9.04 -13.10 -3.35
C TYR A 31 -7.66 -13.73 -3.16
N VAL A 32 -7.12 -14.34 -4.21
CA VAL A 32 -5.77 -14.94 -4.18
C VAL A 32 -4.72 -13.89 -3.81
N LEU A 33 -4.87 -12.65 -4.29
CA LEU A 33 -3.96 -11.55 -3.94
C LEU A 33 -4.02 -11.18 -2.46
N ALA A 34 -5.21 -11.20 -1.86
CA ALA A 34 -5.37 -10.93 -0.43
C ALA A 34 -4.72 -12.02 0.45
N ASP A 35 -4.86 -13.28 0.07
CA ASP A 35 -4.25 -14.40 0.79
C ASP A 35 -2.72 -14.41 0.64
N LEU A 36 -2.22 -14.14 -0.57
CA LEU A 36 -0.80 -13.96 -0.83
C LEU A 36 -0.22 -12.78 -0.03
N ALA A 37 -0.93 -11.65 0.05
CA ALA A 37 -0.50 -10.49 0.82
C ALA A 37 -0.37 -10.82 2.32
N LYS A 38 -1.32 -11.57 2.91
CA LYS A 38 -1.24 -12.03 4.30
C LYS A 38 -0.07 -13.00 4.52
N ALA A 39 0.18 -13.91 3.58
CA ALA A 39 1.32 -14.81 3.66
C ALA A 39 2.66 -14.05 3.55
N ALA A 40 2.75 -13.11 2.61
CA ALA A 40 3.91 -12.26 2.41
C ALA A 40 4.22 -11.41 3.65
N ASP A 41 3.22 -10.78 4.29
CA ASP A 41 3.45 -9.99 5.52
C ASP A 41 4.10 -10.82 6.63
N ARG A 42 3.60 -12.05 6.84
CA ARG A 42 4.16 -12.97 7.83
C ARG A 42 5.62 -13.32 7.53
N VAL A 43 5.93 -13.65 6.27
CA VAL A 43 7.29 -13.98 5.86
C VAL A 43 8.22 -12.78 5.97
N MET A 44 7.82 -11.62 5.45
CA MET A 44 8.62 -10.39 5.48
C MET A 44 8.89 -9.90 6.91
N ARG A 45 7.91 -10.04 7.80
CA ARG A 45 8.08 -9.74 9.23
C ARG A 45 9.05 -10.71 9.91
N ALA A 46 8.95 -12.00 9.60
CA ALA A 46 9.88 -13.00 10.13
C ALA A 46 11.31 -12.77 9.62
N LEU A 47 11.47 -12.45 8.34
CA LEU A 47 12.78 -12.19 7.72
C LEU A 47 13.52 -11.04 8.41
N ARG A 48 12.83 -9.94 8.75
CA ARG A 48 13.45 -8.79 9.45
C ARG A 48 14.15 -9.14 10.77
N ASN A 49 13.76 -10.23 11.42
CA ASN A 49 14.27 -10.61 12.73
C ASN A 49 15.22 -11.82 12.70
N ARG A 50 15.59 -12.34 11.52
CA ARG A 50 16.17 -13.70 11.39
C ARG A 50 17.60 -13.77 10.83
N PHE A 51 18.24 -12.65 10.53
CA PHE A 51 19.59 -12.69 9.93
C PHE A 51 20.66 -12.96 10.98
N THR A 52 21.51 -13.97 10.74
CA THR A 52 22.65 -14.30 11.60
C THR A 52 23.99 -13.94 10.97
N THR A 53 24.04 -13.84 9.64
CA THR A 53 25.25 -13.50 8.89
C THR A 53 24.99 -12.42 7.84
N ALA A 54 26.05 -11.72 7.41
CA ALA A 54 25.98 -10.68 6.39
C ALA A 54 25.63 -11.23 5.00
N THR A 55 26.06 -12.47 4.68
CA THR A 55 25.77 -13.13 3.41
C THR A 55 24.29 -13.47 3.26
N GLU A 56 23.65 -13.99 4.32
CA GLU A 56 22.20 -14.21 4.36
C GLU A 56 21.41 -12.91 4.18
N ALA A 57 21.89 -11.81 4.78
CA ALA A 57 21.26 -10.51 4.65
C ALA A 57 21.29 -9.98 3.20
N ILE A 58 22.38 -10.19 2.47
CA ILE A 58 22.50 -9.79 1.06
C ILE A 58 21.58 -10.63 0.16
N GLU A 59 21.58 -11.96 0.33
CA GLU A 59 20.71 -12.85 -0.45
C GLU A 59 19.23 -12.50 -0.24
N VAL A 60 18.83 -12.24 1.00
CA VAL A 60 17.45 -11.84 1.28
C VAL A 60 17.15 -10.45 0.77
N ALA A 61 18.09 -9.51 0.80
CA ALA A 61 17.90 -8.19 0.17
C ALA A 61 17.64 -8.32 -1.34
N GLN A 62 18.34 -9.22 -2.04
CA GLN A 62 18.09 -9.52 -3.45
C GLN A 62 16.69 -10.09 -3.66
N LYS A 63 16.25 -11.06 -2.84
CA LYS A 63 14.90 -11.62 -2.92
C LYS A 63 13.79 -10.62 -2.57
N VAL A 64 14.07 -9.68 -1.66
CA VAL A 64 13.17 -8.57 -1.37
C VAL A 64 13.06 -7.61 -2.56
N GLN A 65 14.15 -7.38 -3.28
CA GLN A 65 14.11 -6.58 -4.51
C GLN A 65 13.27 -7.28 -5.59
N GLU A 66 13.50 -8.58 -5.84
CA GLU A 66 12.70 -9.39 -6.77
C GLU A 66 11.20 -9.33 -6.40
N PHE A 67 10.87 -9.36 -5.11
CA PHE A 67 9.50 -9.21 -4.63
C PHE A 67 8.87 -7.86 -5.03
N TYR A 68 9.61 -6.76 -4.93
CA TYR A 68 9.12 -5.45 -5.39
C TYR A 68 8.97 -5.38 -6.91
N ASP A 69 9.87 -6.00 -7.67
CA ASP A 69 9.80 -6.03 -9.13
C ASP A 69 8.56 -6.80 -9.63
N ILE A 70 8.17 -7.87 -8.92
CA ILE A 70 6.91 -8.60 -9.19
C ILE A 70 5.69 -7.71 -8.92
N ILE A 71 5.69 -6.93 -7.83
CA ILE A 71 4.60 -5.98 -7.53
C ILE A 71 4.46 -4.95 -8.66
N LEU A 72 5.58 -4.43 -9.18
CA LEU A 72 5.57 -3.49 -10.29
C LEU A 72 5.07 -4.14 -11.59
N SER A 73 5.48 -5.39 -11.86
CA SER A 73 5.00 -6.14 -13.02
C SER A 73 3.49 -6.36 -12.97
N LEU A 74 2.94 -6.68 -11.78
CA LEU A 74 1.50 -6.78 -11.57
C LEU A 74 0.80 -5.43 -11.80
N HIS A 75 1.39 -4.33 -11.31
CA HIS A 75 0.87 -2.99 -11.56
C HIS A 75 0.80 -2.68 -13.07
N TYR A 76 1.87 -2.92 -13.84
CA TYR A 76 1.88 -2.67 -15.28
C TYR A 76 0.85 -3.51 -16.03
N LEU A 77 0.64 -4.77 -15.63
CA LEU A 77 -0.38 -5.62 -16.22
C LEU A 77 -1.79 -5.07 -15.96
N ILE A 78 -2.07 -4.59 -14.74
CA ILE A 78 -3.36 -3.97 -14.41
C ILE A 78 -3.56 -2.68 -15.21
N ASP A 79 -2.53 -1.85 -15.33
CA ASP A 79 -2.56 -0.59 -16.07
C ASP A 79 -2.82 -0.81 -17.57
N ASP A 80 -2.14 -1.78 -18.18
CA ASP A 80 -2.34 -2.16 -19.59
C ASP A 80 -3.77 -2.66 -19.85
N LEU A 81 -4.29 -3.54 -18.97
CA LEU A 81 -5.69 -3.98 -19.05
C LEU A 81 -6.66 -2.81 -18.90
N ALA A 82 -6.42 -1.93 -17.94
CA ALA A 82 -7.27 -0.77 -17.70
C ALA A 82 -7.28 0.18 -18.91
N ALA A 83 -6.12 0.48 -19.48
CA ALA A 83 -5.97 1.31 -20.67
C ALA A 83 -6.69 0.68 -21.88
N LYS A 84 -6.48 -0.61 -22.12
CA LYS A 84 -7.09 -1.35 -23.24
C LYS A 84 -8.61 -1.35 -23.20
N TYR A 85 -9.20 -1.49 -22.01
CA TYR A 85 -10.64 -1.53 -21.81
C TYR A 85 -11.25 -0.18 -21.38
N LYS A 86 -10.46 0.91 -21.42
CA LYS A 86 -10.87 2.27 -21.02
C LYS A 86 -11.46 2.34 -19.60
N ILE A 87 -10.92 1.53 -18.70
CA ILE A 87 -11.25 1.53 -17.27
C ILE A 87 -10.33 2.54 -16.58
N HIS A 88 -10.90 3.41 -15.75
CA HIS A 88 -10.07 4.31 -14.94
C HIS A 88 -9.35 3.51 -13.85
N TYR A 89 -8.03 3.40 -13.96
CA TYR A 89 -7.17 2.80 -12.94
C TYR A 89 -6.31 3.87 -12.26
N ARG A 90 -6.33 3.86 -10.92
CA ARG A 90 -5.50 4.74 -10.09
C ARG A 90 -4.38 3.92 -9.45
N PRO A 91 -3.11 4.12 -9.86
CA PRO A 91 -1.98 3.41 -9.26
C PRO A 91 -1.87 3.68 -7.75
N PRO A 92 -1.60 2.65 -6.91
CA PRO A 92 -1.39 2.83 -5.48
C PRO A 92 -0.23 3.79 -5.18
N ARG A 93 -0.35 4.58 -4.10
CA ARG A 93 0.68 5.58 -3.72
C ARG A 93 2.08 4.98 -3.58
N THR A 94 2.18 3.81 -2.97
CA THR A 94 3.45 3.11 -2.79
C THR A 94 4.09 2.74 -4.13
N VAL A 95 3.29 2.32 -5.11
CA VAL A 95 3.76 2.03 -6.47
C VAL A 95 4.28 3.30 -7.13
N LYS A 96 3.54 4.41 -7.05
CA LYS A 96 4.02 5.72 -7.57
C LYS A 96 5.38 6.12 -6.98
N ARG A 97 5.60 5.85 -5.69
CA ARG A 97 6.89 6.11 -5.02
C ARG A 97 8.01 5.20 -5.51
N LEU A 98 7.72 3.91 -5.70
CA LEU A 98 8.68 2.95 -6.25
C LEU A 98 9.11 3.33 -7.68
N LEU A 99 8.16 3.76 -8.52
CA LEU A 99 8.43 4.25 -9.88
C LEU A 99 9.34 5.49 -9.87
N LYS A 100 9.00 6.51 -9.06
CA LYS A 100 9.83 7.72 -8.91
C LYS A 100 11.26 7.40 -8.41
N ALA A 101 11.40 6.40 -7.54
CA ALA A 101 12.71 5.96 -7.03
C ALA A 101 13.55 5.27 -8.12
N GLN A 102 12.92 4.52 -9.04
CA GLN A 102 13.61 3.92 -10.19
C GLN A 102 14.03 4.96 -11.24
N GLU A 103 13.25 6.03 -11.41
CA GLU A 103 13.52 7.12 -12.36
C GLU A 103 14.60 8.11 -11.86
N GLY A 104 15.20 7.88 -10.70
CA GLY A 104 16.31 8.71 -10.17
C GLY A 104 15.87 10.00 -9.47
N GLY A 105 14.60 10.13 -9.10
CA GLY A 105 14.08 11.31 -8.40
C GLY A 105 14.50 11.36 -6.93
N ASN A 106 15.39 12.30 -6.57
CA ASN A 106 15.69 12.68 -5.18
C ASN A 106 14.39 13.07 -4.43
N GLY A 107 13.85 12.15 -3.63
CA GLY A 107 12.50 12.22 -3.07
C GLY A 107 12.43 12.75 -1.64
N ASP A 108 12.93 13.96 -1.36
CA ASP A 108 12.93 14.52 0.00
C ASP A 108 11.95 15.69 0.25
N GLY A 109 10.97 15.91 -0.64
CA GLY A 109 10.04 17.06 -0.53
C GLY A 109 8.53 16.79 -0.57
N ASP A 110 8.09 15.55 -0.84
CA ASP A 110 6.70 15.28 -1.31
C ASP A 110 5.77 14.72 -0.22
N ARG A 111 6.21 14.66 1.05
CA ARG A 111 5.44 14.06 2.15
C ARG A 111 4.23 14.92 2.58
N ALA A 112 4.32 16.24 2.49
CA ALA A 112 3.30 17.15 3.02
C ALA A 112 2.19 17.51 2.01
N LYS A 113 2.48 17.50 0.70
CA LYS A 113 1.49 17.84 -0.34
C LYS A 113 0.51 16.70 -0.66
N GLN A 114 0.96 15.45 -0.54
CA GLN A 114 0.17 14.26 -0.89
C GLN A 114 -0.94 13.93 0.11
N ASP A 115 -0.85 14.40 1.36
CA ASP A 115 -1.90 14.21 2.36
C ASP A 115 -3.06 15.20 2.16
N GLN A 116 -2.82 16.36 1.52
CA GLN A 116 -3.87 17.32 1.13
C GLN A 116 -4.64 16.88 -0.14
N GLU A 117 -3.94 16.41 -1.19
CA GLU A 117 -4.60 15.90 -2.41
C GLU A 117 -5.44 14.63 -2.17
N ALA A 118 -5.15 13.90 -1.09
CA ALA A 118 -5.89 12.71 -0.68
C ALA A 118 -7.29 13.01 -0.12
N ASP A 119 -7.39 14.07 0.68
CA ASP A 119 -8.64 14.50 1.31
C ASP A 119 -9.54 15.20 0.29
N ASP A 120 -8.97 15.98 -0.63
CA ASP A 120 -9.71 16.63 -1.72
C ASP A 120 -10.33 15.60 -2.69
N ASP A 121 -9.59 14.54 -3.04
CA ASP A 121 -10.11 13.46 -3.89
C ASP A 121 -11.22 12.63 -3.23
N LEU A 122 -11.17 12.40 -1.91
CA LEU A 122 -12.24 11.71 -1.18
C LEU A 122 -13.50 12.57 -1.12
N ALA A 123 -13.36 13.88 -0.96
CA ALA A 123 -14.46 14.83 -0.93
C ALA A 123 -15.20 14.94 -2.28
N ASP A 124 -14.51 14.72 -3.41
CA ASP A 124 -15.12 14.78 -4.75
C ASP A 124 -15.87 13.48 -5.15
N ILE A 125 -15.45 12.33 -4.63
CA ILE A 125 -16.15 11.05 -4.83
C ILE A 125 -17.51 11.05 -4.09
N ASP A 126 -17.60 11.75 -2.96
CA ASP A 126 -18.85 11.83 -2.18
C ASP A 126 -19.89 12.74 -2.85
N LYS A 127 -19.44 13.81 -3.52
CA LYS A 127 -20.34 14.73 -4.26
C LYS A 127 -20.94 14.10 -5.52
N THR A 128 -20.21 13.23 -6.19
CA THR A 128 -20.67 12.55 -7.41
C THR A 128 -21.68 11.43 -7.16
N ARG A 129 -21.92 11.05 -5.90
CA ARG A 129 -22.97 10.08 -5.50
C ARG A 129 -24.26 10.71 -4.99
N LEU A 130 -24.30 12.03 -4.85
CA LEU A 130 -25.43 12.80 -4.30
C LEU A 130 -26.12 13.70 -5.34
N SER A 131 -25.88 13.48 -6.64
CA SER A 131 -26.54 14.18 -7.74
C SER A 131 -27.52 13.28 -8.50
#